data_AF-A0A2L0ELN8-F1
#
_entry.id   AF-A0A2L0ELN8-F1
#
_cell.length_a   1.000
_cell.length_b   1.000
_cell.length_c   1.000
_cell.angle_alpha   90.00
_cell.angle_beta   90.00
_cell.angle_gamma   90.00
#
_symmetry.space_group_name_H-M   'P 1'
#
loop_
_entity.id
_entity.type
_entity.pdbx_description
1 polymer ?
#
loop_
_entity_poly.entity_id
_entity_poly.type
_entity_poly.pdbx_seq_one_letter_code
_entity_poly.pdbx_strand_id
1 'polypeptide(L)'
;MAEPARESPRRDDTPAEAPSVALHSIEFRSDHGLLKDCKGEHGWRNAGSPCPQPEWTPKGAAPISVSMRKRLVIRLKLEARGGGPTALTGAIRGVGPAGITFESRSLAPGAAPLELSSARRLRRRIRKLQLALNWSVGGARVSPAKTSNVVYVTMGQPQTDKERVWQEDGVTLKRMDRAVAWVGPLNTLDPHAIVGALLARFPTYTLQPSPKVPRQFHHPTYLNNEGGAWAMSDYPEETGECQAIVRLIRGMLRQLGIPGKTRVIVVWGDPNVGGGREAQSADLEEQPWAGLDVAKVEGGRTWRAALVDGPVEEGKTYPASHTRMADGTLSPGLNRYEACLEFTHGGVTRYYAGGAGVFDDVKPILGVFWGLIWFSSTENDGYRVEKIVARYGAAGGGR
;
A
#
# COMPACT_ATOMS: atom_id res chain seq x y z
N MET A 1 53.36 -19.50 79.22
CA MET A 1 52.27 -20.10 78.44
C MET A 1 51.74 -19.02 77.51
N ALA A 2 52.04 -19.13 76.21
CA ALA A 2 51.62 -18.15 75.20
C ALA A 2 50.26 -18.56 74.63
N GLU A 3 49.33 -17.61 74.55
CA GLU A 3 48.01 -17.79 73.93
C GLU A 3 48.12 -18.16 72.45
N PRO A 4 47.34 -19.15 71.96
CA PRO A 4 47.30 -19.45 70.55
C PRO A 4 46.48 -18.37 69.82
N ALA A 5 47.08 -17.76 68.80
CA ALA A 5 46.43 -16.81 67.92
C ALA A 5 45.19 -17.44 67.27
N ARG A 6 44.02 -16.82 67.48
CA ARG A 6 42.79 -17.16 66.77
C ARG A 6 42.94 -16.80 65.29
N GLU A 7 43.03 -17.81 64.44
CA GLU A 7 42.83 -17.67 62.99
C GLU A 7 41.47 -17.02 62.73
N SER A 8 41.49 -15.89 62.04
CA SER A 8 40.28 -15.25 61.54
C SER A 8 39.65 -16.14 60.46
N PRO A 9 38.32 -16.28 60.42
CA PRO A 9 37.66 -17.09 59.39
C PRO A 9 38.01 -16.51 58.01
N ARG A 10 38.53 -17.37 57.12
CA ARG A 10 38.67 -17.06 55.70
C ARG A 10 37.30 -16.63 55.17
N ARG A 11 37.24 -15.46 54.55
CA ARG A 11 36.09 -15.06 53.75
C ARG A 11 35.83 -16.17 52.74
N ASP A 12 34.62 -16.74 52.77
CA ASP A 12 34.11 -17.55 51.67
C ASP A 12 34.12 -16.67 50.42
N ASP A 13 35.09 -16.91 49.53
CA ASP A 13 35.14 -16.37 48.19
C ASP A 13 33.94 -16.92 47.41
N THR A 14 32.80 -16.24 47.56
CA THR A 14 31.62 -16.50 46.74
C THR A 14 32.06 -16.35 45.29
N PRO A 15 31.88 -17.38 44.41
CA PRO A 15 32.33 -17.30 43.03
C PRO A 15 31.80 -16.03 42.39
N ALA A 16 32.70 -15.18 41.89
CA ALA A 16 32.31 -13.96 41.21
C ALA A 16 31.33 -14.31 40.08
N GLU A 17 30.13 -13.74 40.11
CA GLU A 17 29.10 -14.00 39.13
C GLU A 17 29.64 -13.73 37.72
N ALA A 18 29.52 -14.72 36.83
CA ALA A 18 30.06 -14.62 35.48
C ALA A 18 29.49 -13.38 34.77
N PRO A 19 30.33 -12.57 34.10
CA PRO A 19 29.90 -11.33 33.48
C PRO A 19 28.81 -11.60 32.42
N SER A 20 27.77 -10.79 32.47
CA SER A 20 26.63 -10.86 31.57
C SER A 20 26.13 -9.47 31.16
N VAL A 21 25.48 -9.41 30.00
CA VAL A 21 24.88 -8.19 29.45
C VAL A 21 23.42 -8.49 29.15
N ALA A 22 22.52 -7.79 29.83
CA ALA A 22 21.10 -7.82 29.53
C ALA A 22 20.78 -6.82 28.42
N LEU A 23 20.16 -7.31 27.34
CA LEU A 23 19.61 -6.49 26.26
C LEU A 23 18.14 -6.21 26.55
N HIS A 24 17.85 -4.98 26.94
CA HIS A 24 16.51 -4.56 27.36
C HIS A 24 15.63 -4.12 26.19
N SER A 25 16.22 -3.45 25.21
CA SER A 25 15.45 -2.97 24.06
C SER A 25 16.31 -2.64 22.85
N ILE A 26 15.67 -2.67 21.67
CA ILE A 26 16.22 -2.17 20.41
C ILE A 26 15.22 -1.15 19.87
N GLU A 27 15.68 0.09 19.68
CA GLU A 27 14.93 1.14 18.99
C GLU A 27 15.54 1.36 17.61
N PHE A 28 14.73 1.40 16.55
CA PHE A 28 15.20 1.58 15.18
C PHE A 28 15.08 3.05 14.76
N ARG A 29 16.21 3.70 14.50
CA ARG A 29 16.27 5.10 14.03
C ARG A 29 16.15 5.26 12.53
N SER A 30 16.39 4.18 11.79
CA SER A 30 16.33 4.16 10.32
C SER A 30 14.91 3.95 9.79
N ASP A 31 13.89 4.00 10.64
CA ASP A 31 12.52 3.75 10.23
C ASP A 31 11.88 5.00 9.59
N HIS A 32 10.73 4.82 8.93
CA HIS A 32 9.94 5.96 8.47
C HIS A 32 9.24 6.69 9.62
N GLY A 33 9.03 6.02 10.76
CA GLY A 33 8.26 6.54 11.89
C GLY A 33 6.75 6.70 11.61
N LEU A 34 6.25 6.12 10.51
CA LEU A 34 4.86 6.31 10.04
C LEU A 34 3.95 5.11 10.31
N LEU A 35 4.50 3.93 10.60
CA LEU A 35 3.71 2.71 10.75
C LEU A 35 2.79 2.80 11.99
N LYS A 36 1.51 2.48 11.79
CA LYS A 36 0.50 2.39 12.86
C LYS A 36 -0.37 1.14 12.75
N ASP A 37 -1.24 0.95 13.75
CA ASP A 37 -2.12 -0.21 13.90
C ASP A 37 -1.35 -1.54 13.87
N CYS A 38 -0.28 -1.61 14.66
CA CYS A 38 0.57 -2.80 14.71
C CYS A 38 -0.11 -4.06 15.28
N LYS A 39 -1.32 -3.92 15.83
CA LYS A 39 -2.16 -5.04 16.29
C LYS A 39 -3.21 -5.48 15.24
N GLY A 40 -3.41 -4.69 14.18
CA GLY A 40 -4.36 -4.99 13.11
C GLY A 40 -5.83 -4.90 13.54
N GLU A 41 -6.13 -4.09 14.56
CA GLU A 41 -7.47 -4.01 15.15
C GLU A 41 -8.45 -3.20 14.28
N HIS A 42 -7.94 -2.40 13.34
CA HIS A 42 -8.74 -1.45 12.56
C HIS A 42 -8.90 -1.85 11.08
N GLY A 43 -8.50 -3.07 10.73
CA GLY A 43 -8.64 -3.60 9.38
C GLY A 43 -7.93 -2.73 8.34
N TRP A 44 -8.69 -2.19 7.39
CA TRP A 44 -8.16 -1.37 6.29
C TRP A 44 -8.20 0.13 6.56
N ARG A 45 -8.81 0.59 7.65
CA ARG A 45 -8.94 2.01 7.98
C ARG A 45 -7.57 2.62 8.29
N ASN A 46 -7.41 3.92 8.00
CA ASN A 46 -6.25 4.70 8.39
C ASN A 46 -6.30 5.10 9.88
N ALA A 47 -6.42 4.12 10.78
CA ALA A 47 -6.65 4.32 12.22
C ALA A 47 -5.59 3.61 13.08
N GLY A 48 -5.79 3.62 14.40
CA GLY A 48 -4.90 3.00 15.38
C GLY A 48 -3.71 3.87 15.80
N SER A 49 -3.10 3.50 16.92
CA SER A 49 -1.90 4.18 17.44
C SER A 49 -0.66 3.86 16.61
N PRO A 50 0.34 4.76 16.57
CA PRO A 50 1.67 4.44 16.08
C PRO A 50 2.21 3.16 16.71
N CYS A 51 3.02 2.43 15.96
CA CYS A 51 3.68 1.24 16.47
C CYS A 51 4.58 1.59 17.68
N PRO A 52 4.63 0.72 18.71
CA PRO A 52 5.29 1.06 19.96
C PRO A 52 6.81 1.20 19.77
N GLN A 53 7.38 2.19 20.45
CA GLN A 53 8.82 2.36 20.60
C GLN A 53 9.22 2.06 22.06
N PRO A 54 10.32 1.35 22.32
CA PRO A 54 11.22 0.73 21.35
C PRO A 54 10.54 -0.44 20.61
N GLU A 55 10.88 -0.64 19.34
CA GLU A 55 10.22 -1.63 18.48
C GLU A 55 10.61 -3.07 18.83
N TRP A 56 11.58 -3.27 19.71
CA TRP A 56 11.84 -4.58 20.30
C TRP A 56 12.09 -4.48 21.80
N THR A 57 11.45 -5.38 22.54
CA THR A 57 11.72 -5.69 23.95
C THR A 57 11.58 -7.21 24.15
N PRO A 58 12.00 -7.77 25.30
CA PRO A 58 11.71 -9.16 25.63
C PRO A 58 10.22 -9.51 25.66
N LYS A 59 9.33 -8.54 25.85
CA LYS A 59 7.87 -8.74 25.90
C LYS A 59 7.21 -8.77 24.52
N GLY A 60 7.87 -8.26 23.48
CA GLY A 60 7.28 -8.17 22.16
C GLY A 60 8.10 -7.35 21.17
N ALA A 61 7.71 -7.46 19.90
CA ALA A 61 8.34 -6.77 18.80
C ALA A 61 7.27 -6.10 17.92
N ALA A 62 7.57 -4.90 17.44
CA ALA A 62 6.82 -4.20 16.43
C ALA A 62 7.57 -4.19 15.09
N PRO A 63 6.86 -4.30 13.96
CA PRO A 63 7.44 -4.13 12.64
C PRO A 63 7.87 -2.68 12.41
N ILE A 64 8.90 -2.52 11.58
CA ILE A 64 9.36 -1.23 11.07
C ILE A 64 9.27 -1.18 9.55
N SER A 65 9.35 0.03 9.01
CA SER A 65 9.47 0.27 7.58
C SER A 65 10.66 1.19 7.30
N VAL A 66 11.41 0.91 6.24
CA VAL A 66 12.65 1.62 5.90
C VAL A 66 12.87 1.62 4.39
N SER A 67 13.40 2.71 3.87
CA SER A 67 13.73 2.80 2.45
C SER A 67 14.92 1.91 2.10
N MET A 68 14.86 1.24 0.95
CA MET A 68 15.98 0.47 0.42
C MET A 68 17.24 1.33 0.26
N ARG A 69 18.42 0.68 0.18
CA ARG A 69 19.74 1.34 0.10
C ARG A 69 20.13 2.18 1.33
N LYS A 70 19.32 2.24 2.38
CA LYS A 70 19.71 2.83 3.67
C LYS A 70 20.43 1.80 4.54
N ARG A 71 21.28 2.28 5.46
CA ARG A 71 21.76 1.44 6.58
C ARG A 71 20.66 1.37 7.63
N LEU A 72 20.55 0.25 8.32
CA LEU A 72 19.75 0.18 9.53
C LEU A 72 20.53 0.87 10.64
N VAL A 73 19.86 1.70 11.43
CA VAL A 73 20.44 2.34 12.61
C VAL A 73 19.59 1.93 13.79
N ILE A 74 20.23 1.41 14.82
CA ILE A 74 19.56 0.93 16.03
C ILE A 74 20.17 1.57 17.27
N ARG A 75 19.36 1.77 18.29
CA ARG A 75 19.78 2.23 19.61
C ARG A 75 19.48 1.12 20.61
N LEU A 76 20.51 0.58 21.23
CA LEU A 76 20.44 -0.51 22.19
C LEU A 76 20.40 0.03 23.61
N LYS A 77 19.46 -0.48 24.42
CA LYS A 77 19.50 -0.31 25.87
C LYS A 77 20.07 -1.59 26.48
N LEU A 78 21.24 -1.48 27.10
CA LEU A 78 21.99 -2.58 27.68
C LEU A 78 22.18 -2.36 29.19
N GLU A 79 22.26 -3.43 29.96
CA GLU A 79 22.64 -3.40 31.37
C GLU A 79 23.70 -4.48 31.62
N ALA A 80 24.85 -4.06 32.15
CA ALA A 80 25.92 -4.95 32.58
C ALA A 80 25.61 -5.55 33.96
N ARG A 81 25.79 -6.87 34.14
CA ARG A 81 25.64 -7.57 35.43
C ARG A 81 26.81 -8.52 35.67
N GLY A 82 27.29 -8.58 36.91
CA GLY A 82 28.43 -9.42 37.31
C GLY A 82 29.78 -8.88 36.80
N GLY A 83 30.84 -9.15 37.57
CA GLY A 83 32.20 -8.69 37.29
C GLY A 83 32.54 -7.29 37.82
N GLY A 84 33.83 -7.05 38.09
CA GLY A 84 34.33 -5.73 38.49
C GLY A 84 34.20 -4.68 37.37
N PRO A 85 34.37 -3.38 37.67
CA PRO A 85 34.20 -2.27 36.70
C PRO A 85 35.05 -2.38 35.42
N THR A 86 36.07 -3.24 35.39
CA THR A 86 36.94 -3.53 34.25
C THR A 86 36.55 -4.79 33.44
N ALA A 87 35.54 -5.55 33.84
CA ALA A 87 35.26 -6.89 33.29
C ALA A 87 34.53 -6.89 31.93
N LEU A 88 34.01 -5.76 31.47
CA LEU A 88 33.27 -5.65 30.19
C LEU A 88 33.97 -4.68 29.24
N THR A 89 35.12 -5.09 28.70
CA THR A 89 35.83 -4.35 27.64
C THR A 89 35.50 -4.84 26.22
N GLY A 90 34.57 -5.81 26.08
CA GLY A 90 34.19 -6.39 24.79
C GLY A 90 33.31 -5.48 23.92
N ALA A 91 33.36 -5.70 22.60
CA ALA A 91 32.39 -5.14 21.65
C ALA A 91 31.10 -5.96 21.65
N ILE A 92 29.93 -5.30 21.61
CA ILE A 92 28.67 -5.98 21.34
C ILE A 92 28.49 -6.12 19.84
N ARG A 93 28.13 -7.33 19.41
CA ARG A 93 27.95 -7.66 18.01
C ARG A 93 26.64 -8.39 17.78
N GLY A 94 25.82 -7.87 16.88
CA GLY A 94 24.57 -8.46 16.40
C GLY A 94 24.72 -8.93 14.97
N VAL A 95 24.54 -10.23 14.70
CA VAL A 95 24.65 -10.82 13.36
C VAL A 95 23.28 -11.28 12.87
N GLY A 96 22.86 -10.75 11.74
CA GLY A 96 21.58 -11.01 11.10
C GLY A 96 21.67 -11.62 9.70
N PRO A 97 20.52 -11.83 9.05
CA PRO A 97 20.45 -12.40 7.71
C PRO A 97 21.13 -11.52 6.67
N ALA A 98 21.53 -12.15 5.56
CA ALA A 98 22.12 -11.48 4.39
C ALA A 98 23.36 -10.61 4.70
N GLY A 99 24.07 -10.92 5.79
CA GLY A 99 25.28 -10.20 6.21
C GLY A 99 24.99 -8.83 6.85
N ILE A 100 23.77 -8.60 7.34
CA ILE A 100 23.48 -7.43 8.18
C ILE A 100 24.13 -7.66 9.53
N THR A 101 25.12 -6.85 9.87
CA THR A 101 25.82 -6.91 11.15
C THR A 101 25.85 -5.54 11.82
N PHE A 102 25.71 -5.51 13.13
CA PHE A 102 25.85 -4.34 13.99
C PHE A 102 27.00 -4.62 14.95
N GLU A 103 27.88 -3.66 15.16
CA GLU A 103 29.07 -3.86 15.99
C GLU A 103 29.49 -2.55 16.65
N SER A 104 29.73 -2.59 17.96
CA SER A 104 30.28 -1.46 18.71
C SER A 104 31.81 -1.49 18.70
N ARG A 105 32.45 -0.35 18.98
CA ARG A 105 33.91 -0.32 19.19
C ARG A 105 34.29 -0.82 20.59
N SER A 106 33.49 -0.46 21.59
CA SER A 106 33.63 -0.88 22.99
C SER A 106 32.30 -0.74 23.71
N LEU A 107 32.11 -1.48 24.80
CA LEU A 107 31.06 -1.26 25.79
C LEU A 107 31.68 -0.54 26.98
N ALA A 108 31.14 0.61 27.37
CA ALA A 108 31.52 1.26 28.61
C ALA A 108 30.48 0.93 29.71
N PRO A 109 30.88 0.61 30.94
CA PRO A 109 29.97 0.41 32.06
C PRO A 109 29.09 1.65 32.29
N GLY A 110 27.78 1.46 32.51
CA GLY A 110 26.84 2.55 32.81
C GLY A 110 26.54 3.49 31.63
N ALA A 111 26.95 3.14 30.41
CA ALA A 111 26.81 4.03 29.25
C ALA A 111 25.34 4.28 28.84
N ALA A 112 25.12 5.49 28.32
CA ALA A 112 23.92 5.88 27.59
C ALA A 112 23.58 4.87 26.48
N PRO A 113 22.33 4.85 25.97
CA PRO A 113 21.94 3.84 25.00
C PRO A 113 22.84 3.88 23.76
N LEU A 114 23.32 2.72 23.36
CA LEU A 114 24.37 2.54 22.37
C LEU A 114 23.79 2.55 20.96
N GLU A 115 24.20 3.52 20.14
CA GLU A 115 23.78 3.60 18.75
C GLU A 115 24.72 2.81 17.84
N LEU A 116 24.16 1.91 17.03
CA LEU A 116 24.87 1.08 16.07
C LEU A 116 24.26 1.25 14.68
N SER A 117 25.13 1.36 13.69
CA SER A 117 24.75 1.30 12.27
C SER A 117 25.09 -0.06 11.69
N SER A 118 24.23 -0.59 10.81
CA SER A 118 24.53 -1.81 10.09
C SER A 118 25.74 -1.62 9.18
N ALA A 119 26.63 -2.61 9.14
CA ALA A 119 27.84 -2.56 8.30
C ALA A 119 27.50 -2.41 6.81
N ARG A 120 26.37 -2.99 6.38
CA ARG A 120 25.88 -2.96 5.01
C ARG A 120 24.58 -2.18 4.89
N ARG A 121 24.37 -1.58 3.72
CA ARG A 121 23.07 -1.02 3.32
C ARG A 121 22.10 -2.15 2.99
N LEU A 122 20.81 -1.91 3.21
CA LEU A 122 19.75 -2.79 2.75
C LEU A 122 19.80 -2.96 1.24
N ARG A 123 19.53 -4.18 0.77
CA ARG A 123 19.48 -4.49 -0.66
C ARG A 123 18.45 -3.59 -1.36
N ARG A 124 18.75 -3.24 -2.62
CA ARG A 124 17.85 -2.47 -3.49
C ARG A 124 16.71 -3.37 -3.96
N ARG A 125 15.73 -3.63 -3.10
CA ARG A 125 14.54 -4.46 -3.39
C ARG A 125 13.42 -4.17 -2.39
N ILE A 126 12.18 -4.08 -2.90
CA ILE A 126 10.97 -4.05 -2.07
C ILE A 126 10.73 -5.45 -1.51
N ARG A 127 10.65 -5.59 -0.17
CA ARG A 127 10.44 -6.90 0.47
C ARG A 127 10.09 -6.78 1.95
N LYS A 128 9.50 -7.83 2.50
CA LYS A 128 9.43 -8.10 3.93
C LYS A 128 10.66 -8.90 4.35
N LEU A 129 11.39 -8.42 5.35
CA LEU A 129 12.59 -9.06 5.89
C LEU A 129 12.35 -9.43 7.35
N GLN A 130 12.53 -10.71 7.69
CA GLN A 130 12.63 -11.12 9.09
C GLN A 130 14.06 -10.87 9.59
N LEU A 131 14.26 -9.82 10.37
CA LEU A 131 15.55 -9.46 10.95
C LEU A 131 15.77 -10.23 12.26
N ALA A 132 16.15 -11.49 12.15
CA ALA A 132 16.60 -12.28 13.29
C ALA A 132 18.09 -11.98 13.57
N LEU A 133 18.41 -11.44 14.75
CA LEU A 133 19.78 -11.10 15.16
C LEU A 133 20.26 -12.03 16.27
N ASN A 134 21.47 -12.55 16.11
CA ASN A 134 22.22 -13.26 17.16
C ASN A 134 23.23 -12.29 17.78
N TRP A 135 23.15 -12.10 19.10
CA TRP A 135 23.96 -11.18 19.87
C TRP A 135 25.10 -11.89 20.59
N SER A 136 26.25 -11.25 20.63
CA SER A 136 27.44 -11.73 21.33
C SER A 136 28.25 -10.57 21.89
N VAL A 137 28.95 -10.81 22.99
CA VAL A 137 29.93 -9.91 23.60
C VAL A 137 31.14 -10.74 23.99
N GLY A 138 32.35 -10.26 23.67
CA GLY A 138 33.58 -10.95 24.07
C GLY A 138 33.68 -11.04 25.60
N GLY A 139 33.82 -12.27 26.12
CA GLY A 139 34.00 -12.50 27.56
C GLY A 139 32.73 -12.45 28.41
N ALA A 140 31.54 -12.22 27.83
CA ALA A 140 30.29 -12.14 28.59
C ALA A 140 29.10 -12.80 27.85
N ARG A 141 28.11 -13.29 28.62
CA ARG A 141 26.85 -13.80 28.04
C ARG A 141 25.91 -12.65 27.74
N VAL A 142 25.19 -12.69 26.60
CA VAL A 142 24.12 -11.73 26.28
C VAL A 142 22.77 -12.38 26.51
N SER A 143 21.86 -11.69 27.20
CA SER A 143 20.50 -12.15 27.43
C SER A 143 19.46 -11.10 27.02
N PRO A 144 18.54 -11.40 26.06
CA PRO A 144 18.53 -12.61 25.25
C PRO A 144 19.63 -12.60 24.18
N ALA A 145 20.17 -13.78 23.87
CA ALA A 145 21.16 -13.94 22.80
C ALA A 145 20.55 -13.83 21.39
N LYS A 146 19.22 -13.88 21.26
CA LYS A 146 18.51 -13.80 19.98
C LYS A 146 17.36 -12.81 20.06
N THR A 147 17.21 -12.02 19.01
CA THR A 147 16.10 -11.04 18.85
C THR A 147 15.53 -11.13 17.44
N SER A 148 14.33 -10.61 17.23
CA SER A 148 13.65 -10.73 15.94
C SER A 148 12.68 -9.56 15.71
N ASN A 149 12.80 -8.91 14.56
CA ASN A 149 11.89 -7.85 14.12
C ASN A 149 11.50 -8.06 12.65
N VAL A 150 10.30 -7.61 12.29
CA VAL A 150 9.88 -7.54 10.89
C VAL A 150 10.29 -6.18 10.32
N VAL A 151 10.93 -6.18 9.16
CA VAL A 151 11.38 -4.98 8.46
C VAL A 151 10.77 -4.95 7.06
N TYR A 152 9.87 -4.00 6.81
CA TYR A 152 9.37 -3.70 5.47
C TYR A 152 10.35 -2.77 4.76
N VAL A 153 11.00 -3.29 3.73
CA VAL A 153 11.88 -2.51 2.86
C VAL A 153 11.06 -1.95 1.71
N THR A 154 10.96 -0.63 1.61
CA THR A 154 10.20 0.07 0.58
C THR A 154 11.13 0.74 -0.44
N MET A 155 10.60 1.31 -1.52
CA MET A 155 11.41 2.01 -2.52
C MET A 155 11.87 3.37 -1.99
N GLY A 156 10.97 4.07 -1.30
CA GLY A 156 11.19 5.38 -0.68
C GLY A 156 10.36 5.55 0.59
N GLN A 157 10.35 6.76 1.13
CA GLN A 157 9.48 7.09 2.27
C GLN A 157 8.01 7.11 1.80
N PRO A 158 7.08 6.49 2.56
CA PRO A 158 5.66 6.57 2.26
C PRO A 158 5.18 8.02 2.21
N GLN A 159 4.21 8.29 1.35
CA GLN A 159 3.63 9.63 1.15
C GLN A 159 2.29 9.75 1.88
N THR A 160 2.15 10.74 2.75
CA THR A 160 1.00 10.94 3.65
C THR A 160 0.32 12.30 3.50
N ASP A 161 0.76 13.11 2.53
CA ASP A 161 0.29 14.48 2.31
C ASP A 161 -1.17 14.59 1.83
N LYS A 162 -1.83 13.46 1.53
CA LYS A 162 -3.23 13.42 1.05
C LYS A 162 -4.16 12.54 1.90
N GLU A 163 -3.79 12.22 3.13
CA GLU A 163 -4.63 11.44 4.08
C GLU A 163 -6.00 12.07 4.39
N ARG A 164 -6.15 13.39 4.19
CA ARG A 164 -7.43 14.10 4.35
C ARG A 164 -8.31 14.10 3.10
N VAL A 165 -7.74 13.74 1.95
CA VAL A 165 -8.43 13.72 0.65
C VAL A 165 -8.81 12.31 0.30
N TRP A 166 -7.88 11.36 0.46
CA TRP A 166 -8.08 9.96 0.09
C TRP A 166 -8.05 9.06 1.31
N GLN A 167 -9.03 8.18 1.42
CA GLN A 167 -9.06 7.19 2.49
C GLN A 167 -8.00 6.11 2.32
N GLU A 168 -7.56 5.88 1.08
CA GLU A 168 -6.50 4.95 0.73
C GLU A 168 -5.13 5.41 1.24
N ASP A 169 -4.99 6.69 1.58
CA ASP A 169 -3.76 7.23 2.10
C ASP A 169 -3.58 6.92 3.60
N GLY A 170 -2.32 6.77 3.98
CA GLY A 170 -1.88 6.54 5.35
C GLY A 170 -1.34 5.14 5.61
N VAL A 171 -0.39 5.08 6.54
CA VAL A 171 0.59 4.00 6.67
C VAL A 171 0.23 3.06 7.82
N THR A 172 -0.62 2.07 7.55
CA THR A 172 -0.92 1.01 8.53
C THR A 172 -0.14 -0.27 8.25
N LEU A 173 0.03 -1.10 9.27
CA LEU A 173 0.71 -2.39 9.13
C LEU A 173 0.05 -3.27 8.05
N LYS A 174 -1.29 -3.37 8.07
CA LYS A 174 -2.03 -4.21 7.11
C LYS A 174 -1.81 -3.75 5.66
N ARG A 175 -1.85 -2.43 5.43
CA ARG A 175 -1.61 -1.81 4.10
C ARG A 175 -0.18 -2.00 3.63
N MET A 176 0.81 -1.79 4.51
CA MET A 176 2.22 -2.01 4.20
C MET A 176 2.50 -3.47 3.85
N ASP A 177 2.00 -4.41 4.66
CA ASP A 177 2.18 -5.84 4.43
C ASP A 177 1.59 -6.26 3.09
N ARG A 178 0.36 -5.81 2.78
CA ARG A 178 -0.30 -6.08 1.51
C ARG A 178 0.45 -5.49 0.32
N ALA A 179 0.84 -4.23 0.38
CA ALA A 179 1.57 -3.57 -0.71
C ALA A 179 2.91 -4.26 -0.99
N VAL A 180 3.67 -4.59 0.06
CA VAL A 180 4.94 -5.32 -0.08
C VAL A 180 4.71 -6.74 -0.60
N ALA A 181 3.64 -7.43 -0.18
CA ALA A 181 3.31 -8.76 -0.66
C ALA A 181 2.92 -8.78 -2.15
N TRP A 182 2.26 -7.73 -2.65
CA TRP A 182 1.89 -7.64 -4.06
C TRP A 182 3.04 -7.20 -4.97
N VAL A 183 3.87 -6.26 -4.51
CA VAL A 183 4.94 -5.65 -5.33
C VAL A 183 6.28 -6.39 -5.19
N GLY A 184 6.61 -6.90 -4.00
CA GLY A 184 7.88 -7.58 -3.73
C GLY A 184 8.20 -8.79 -4.65
N PRO A 185 7.21 -9.63 -5.02
CA PRO A 185 7.40 -10.72 -5.96
C PRO A 185 7.69 -10.27 -7.40
N LEU A 186 7.26 -9.06 -7.81
CA LEU A 186 7.49 -8.55 -9.17
C LEU A 186 8.98 -8.40 -9.50
N ASN A 187 9.82 -8.28 -8.46
CA ASN A 187 11.29 -8.18 -8.57
C ASN A 187 11.78 -7.10 -9.56
N THR A 188 10.98 -6.05 -9.74
CA THR A 188 11.32 -4.87 -10.54
C THR A 188 11.36 -3.64 -9.65
N LEU A 189 12.10 -2.64 -10.11
CA LEU A 189 12.17 -1.31 -9.50
C LEU A 189 11.84 -0.20 -10.50
N ASP A 190 11.41 -0.57 -11.70
CA ASP A 190 10.84 0.37 -12.65
C ASP A 190 9.41 0.73 -12.20
N PRO A 191 9.14 2.00 -11.85
CA PRO A 191 7.81 2.42 -11.43
C PRO A 191 6.72 2.11 -12.44
N HIS A 192 6.95 2.27 -13.74
CA HIS A 192 5.93 1.98 -14.76
C HIS A 192 5.58 0.49 -14.82
N ALA A 193 6.58 -0.40 -14.73
CA ALA A 193 6.35 -1.84 -14.61
C ALA A 193 5.57 -2.22 -13.34
N ILE A 194 5.83 -1.55 -12.21
CA ILE A 194 5.07 -1.78 -10.95
C ILE A 194 3.60 -1.40 -11.15
N VAL A 195 3.32 -0.21 -11.70
CA VAL A 195 1.93 0.24 -11.94
C VAL A 195 1.20 -0.72 -12.88
N GLY A 196 1.83 -1.07 -14.01
CA GLY A 196 1.24 -1.99 -14.98
C GLY A 196 0.93 -3.38 -14.39
N ALA A 197 1.84 -3.93 -13.59
CA ALA A 197 1.63 -5.22 -12.94
C ALA A 197 0.57 -5.19 -11.84
N LEU A 198 0.41 -4.07 -11.13
CA LEU A 198 -0.68 -3.88 -10.18
C LEU A 198 -2.02 -3.78 -10.91
N LEU A 199 -2.08 -3.04 -12.02
CA LEU A 199 -3.29 -2.91 -12.85
C LEU A 199 -3.72 -4.24 -13.44
N ALA A 200 -2.77 -5.06 -13.92
CA ALA A 200 -3.04 -6.38 -14.51
C ALA A 200 -3.72 -7.38 -13.56
N ARG A 201 -3.76 -7.09 -12.24
CA ARG A 201 -4.54 -7.88 -11.28
C ARG A 201 -6.06 -7.66 -11.41
N PHE A 202 -6.46 -6.60 -12.10
CA PHE A 202 -7.85 -6.23 -12.33
C PHE A 202 -8.07 -6.10 -13.85
N PRO A 203 -8.20 -7.23 -14.57
CA PRO A 203 -8.30 -7.22 -16.04
C PRO A 203 -9.60 -6.60 -16.57
N THR A 204 -10.59 -6.41 -15.70
CA THR A 204 -11.88 -5.78 -15.98
C THR A 204 -12.33 -5.02 -14.74
N TYR A 205 -13.19 -4.02 -14.90
CA TYR A 205 -14.00 -3.46 -13.82
C TYR A 205 -15.33 -4.20 -13.69
N THR A 206 -16.10 -3.87 -12.65
CA THR A 206 -17.50 -4.27 -12.51
C THR A 206 -18.35 -3.13 -11.96
N LEU A 207 -19.60 -3.06 -12.39
CA LEU A 207 -20.64 -2.19 -11.82
C LEU A 207 -21.65 -2.98 -10.96
N GLN A 208 -21.47 -4.29 -10.83
CA GLN A 208 -22.38 -5.14 -10.07
C GLN A 208 -21.83 -5.46 -8.69
N PRO A 209 -22.60 -5.27 -7.62
CA PRO A 209 -22.25 -5.75 -6.30
C PRO A 209 -22.06 -7.27 -6.28
N SER A 210 -21.00 -7.73 -5.64
CA SER A 210 -20.74 -9.15 -5.40
C SER A 210 -21.15 -9.53 -3.97
N PRO A 211 -21.93 -10.62 -3.79
CA PRO A 211 -22.28 -11.11 -2.45
C PRO A 211 -21.08 -11.66 -1.68
N LYS A 212 -19.95 -11.92 -2.34
CA LYS A 212 -18.72 -12.40 -1.71
C LYS A 212 -17.94 -11.28 -1.02
N VAL A 213 -18.20 -10.02 -1.42
CA VAL A 213 -17.58 -8.85 -0.78
C VAL A 213 -18.51 -8.38 0.34
N PRO A 214 -18.03 -8.28 1.60
CA PRO A 214 -18.84 -7.78 2.70
C PRO A 214 -19.46 -6.42 2.41
N ARG A 215 -20.75 -6.27 2.72
CA ARG A 215 -21.54 -5.07 2.39
C ARG A 215 -20.93 -3.79 2.92
N GLN A 216 -20.23 -3.81 4.06
CA GLN A 216 -19.60 -2.61 4.62
C GLN A 216 -18.54 -1.97 3.72
N PHE A 217 -18.01 -2.72 2.74
CA PHE A 217 -17.04 -2.18 1.80
C PHE A 217 -17.68 -1.48 0.60
N HIS A 218 -19.02 -1.45 0.47
CA HIS A 218 -19.72 -0.76 -0.63
C HIS A 218 -19.19 -1.15 -2.03
N HIS A 219 -18.87 -2.43 -2.24
CA HIS A 219 -18.51 -2.94 -3.57
C HIS A 219 -19.68 -2.70 -4.55
N PRO A 220 -19.39 -2.25 -5.79
CA PRO A 220 -18.06 -2.16 -6.41
C PRO A 220 -17.37 -0.79 -6.32
N THR A 221 -18.05 0.21 -5.75
CA THR A 221 -17.53 1.59 -5.66
C THR A 221 -16.39 1.74 -4.67
N TYR A 222 -16.42 0.97 -3.57
CA TYR A 222 -15.55 1.16 -2.41
C TYR A 222 -15.55 2.58 -1.82
N LEU A 223 -16.63 3.34 -2.03
CA LEU A 223 -16.91 4.63 -1.39
C LEU A 223 -17.47 4.39 0.01
N ASN A 224 -16.62 3.95 0.93
CA ASN A 224 -16.94 3.60 2.31
C ASN A 224 -16.03 4.35 3.29
N ASN A 225 -16.18 4.15 4.60
CA ASN A 225 -15.26 4.63 5.66
C ASN A 225 -14.41 3.50 6.27
N GLU A 226 -14.35 2.35 5.59
CA GLU A 226 -13.67 1.13 5.98
C GLU A 226 -12.27 1.00 5.38
N GLY A 227 -11.68 2.11 4.94
CA GLY A 227 -10.39 2.13 4.26
C GLY A 227 -10.48 2.22 2.73
N GLY A 228 -11.66 2.53 2.20
CA GLY A 228 -11.87 2.75 0.77
C GLY A 228 -11.59 1.50 -0.05
N ALA A 229 -10.82 1.67 -1.13
CA ALA A 229 -10.49 0.63 -2.09
C ALA A 229 -9.50 -0.43 -1.58
N TRP A 230 -8.89 -0.28 -0.40
CA TRP A 230 -7.95 -1.28 0.15
C TRP A 230 -8.54 -2.68 0.27
N ALA A 231 -9.84 -2.77 0.60
CA ALA A 231 -10.54 -4.05 0.72
C ALA A 231 -10.59 -4.83 -0.60
N MET A 232 -10.50 -4.17 -1.77
CA MET A 232 -10.39 -4.87 -3.07
C MET A 232 -9.21 -5.83 -3.11
N SER A 233 -8.14 -5.55 -2.37
CA SER A 233 -6.98 -6.42 -2.36
C SER A 233 -7.23 -7.77 -1.69
N ASP A 234 -8.27 -7.89 -0.83
CA ASP A 234 -8.74 -9.17 -0.27
C ASP A 234 -9.61 -9.96 -1.25
N TYR A 235 -10.18 -9.28 -2.27
CA TYR A 235 -11.13 -9.83 -3.23
C TYR A 235 -10.75 -9.46 -4.67
N PRO A 236 -9.51 -9.72 -5.13
CA PRO A 236 -9.05 -9.25 -6.44
C PRO A 236 -9.91 -9.78 -7.60
N GLU A 237 -10.43 -11.00 -7.46
CA GLU A 237 -11.29 -11.66 -8.46
C GLU A 237 -12.69 -11.00 -8.60
N GLU A 238 -13.14 -10.29 -7.57
CA GLU A 238 -14.44 -9.59 -7.59
C GLU A 238 -14.32 -8.17 -8.17
N THR A 239 -13.08 -7.72 -8.42
CA THR A 239 -12.71 -6.41 -8.97
C THR A 239 -13.46 -5.25 -8.29
N GLY A 240 -13.55 -4.09 -8.94
CA GLY A 240 -14.31 -2.93 -8.53
C GLY A 240 -14.56 -2.01 -9.73
N GLU A 241 -15.13 -0.85 -9.49
CA GLU A 241 -15.25 0.18 -10.53
C GLU A 241 -13.87 0.70 -10.95
N CYS A 242 -13.77 1.29 -12.14
CA CYS A 242 -12.51 1.84 -12.66
C CYS A 242 -11.85 2.82 -11.66
N GLN A 243 -12.64 3.66 -10.98
CA GLN A 243 -12.12 4.59 -9.97
C GLN A 243 -11.59 3.89 -8.71
N ALA A 244 -12.21 2.79 -8.28
CA ALA A 244 -11.78 2.05 -7.11
C ALA A 244 -10.42 1.36 -7.38
N ILE A 245 -10.25 0.78 -8.57
CA ILE A 245 -8.99 0.16 -9.02
C ILE A 245 -7.84 1.18 -8.95
N VAL A 246 -8.01 2.35 -9.59
CA VAL A 246 -6.92 3.35 -9.66
C VAL A 246 -6.63 3.99 -8.30
N ARG A 247 -7.63 4.14 -7.42
CA ARG A 247 -7.44 4.58 -6.03
C ARG A 247 -6.61 3.59 -5.21
N LEU A 248 -6.90 2.29 -5.31
CA LEU A 248 -6.11 1.26 -4.65
C LEU A 248 -4.65 1.29 -5.11
N ILE A 249 -4.44 1.32 -6.43
CA ILE A 249 -3.09 1.34 -7.00
C ILE A 249 -2.34 2.59 -6.52
N ARG A 250 -2.95 3.78 -6.60
CA ARG A 250 -2.39 5.02 -6.05
C ARG A 250 -2.00 4.86 -4.58
N GLY A 251 -2.88 4.31 -3.75
CA GLY A 251 -2.64 4.03 -2.33
C GLY A 251 -1.41 3.14 -2.11
N MET A 252 -1.25 2.07 -2.91
CA MET A 252 -0.09 1.17 -2.82
C MET A 252 1.22 1.85 -3.23
N LEU A 253 1.21 2.66 -4.29
CA LEU A 253 2.40 3.41 -4.73
C LEU A 253 2.87 4.38 -3.65
N ARG A 254 1.93 5.11 -3.05
CA ARG A 254 2.19 6.05 -1.96
C ARG A 254 2.65 5.34 -0.69
N GLN A 255 2.06 4.19 -0.37
CA GLN A 255 2.45 3.32 0.76
C GLN A 255 3.90 2.83 0.66
N LEU A 256 4.38 2.56 -0.56
CA LEU A 256 5.74 2.05 -0.83
C LEU A 256 6.76 3.15 -1.17
N GLY A 257 6.33 4.41 -1.19
CA GLY A 257 7.16 5.54 -1.60
C GLY A 257 7.73 5.35 -3.01
N ILE A 258 6.92 4.82 -3.94
CA ILE A 258 7.32 4.71 -5.35
C ILE A 258 7.45 6.14 -5.91
N PRO A 259 8.59 6.51 -6.51
CA PRO A 259 8.79 7.85 -7.05
C PRO A 259 7.94 8.07 -8.29
N GLY A 260 7.42 9.27 -8.45
CA GLY A 260 6.57 9.67 -9.57
C GLY A 260 5.40 10.53 -9.10
N LYS A 261 4.77 11.24 -10.03
CA LYS A 261 3.56 12.00 -9.76
C LYS A 261 2.35 11.13 -10.11
N THR A 262 1.43 10.97 -9.17
CA THR A 262 0.16 10.25 -9.37
C THR A 262 -1.00 11.23 -9.34
N ARG A 263 -1.90 11.17 -10.31
CA ARG A 263 -3.21 11.84 -10.27
C ARG A 263 -4.29 10.85 -10.65
N VAL A 264 -5.43 10.90 -9.98
CA VAL A 264 -6.61 10.14 -10.40
C VAL A 264 -7.42 11.06 -11.28
N ILE A 265 -7.42 10.79 -12.58
CA ILE A 265 -8.22 11.56 -13.54
C ILE A 265 -9.42 10.74 -13.98
N VAL A 266 -10.46 11.43 -14.45
CA VAL A 266 -11.58 10.84 -15.17
C VAL A 266 -11.59 11.34 -16.59
N VAL A 267 -11.93 10.48 -17.54
CA VAL A 267 -11.96 10.77 -18.98
C VAL A 267 -13.34 10.43 -19.53
N TRP A 268 -13.95 11.33 -20.29
CA TRP A 268 -15.28 11.13 -20.88
C TRP A 268 -15.45 11.88 -22.20
N GLY A 269 -16.43 11.48 -23.00
CA GLY A 269 -16.91 12.27 -24.14
C GLY A 269 -18.16 13.02 -23.76
N ASP A 270 -18.29 14.28 -24.19
CA ASP A 270 -19.46 15.12 -23.91
C ASP A 270 -20.25 15.37 -25.21
N PRO A 271 -21.58 15.13 -25.26
CA PRO A 271 -22.35 15.31 -26.49
C PRO A 271 -22.35 16.75 -27.01
N ASN A 272 -22.06 17.74 -26.16
CA ASN A 272 -22.00 19.15 -26.50
C ASN A 272 -20.60 19.63 -26.92
N VAL A 273 -19.58 18.76 -26.84
CA VAL A 273 -18.19 19.08 -27.17
C VAL A 273 -17.69 18.14 -28.26
N GLY A 274 -17.34 18.69 -29.44
CA GLY A 274 -16.87 17.89 -30.58
C GLY A 274 -17.84 16.78 -31.01
N GLY A 275 -19.15 16.93 -30.73
CA GLY A 275 -20.15 15.89 -30.96
C GLY A 275 -19.88 14.59 -30.22
N GLY A 276 -19.31 14.65 -29.02
CA GLY A 276 -18.92 13.48 -28.23
C GLY A 276 -17.57 12.87 -28.59
N ARG A 277 -16.93 13.28 -29.69
CA ARG A 277 -15.69 12.64 -30.17
C ARG A 277 -14.42 13.18 -29.52
N GLU A 278 -14.54 14.28 -28.77
CA GLU A 278 -13.42 14.89 -28.08
C GLU A 278 -13.34 14.38 -26.64
N ALA A 279 -12.19 13.82 -26.27
CA ALA A 279 -11.93 13.39 -24.91
C ALA A 279 -11.79 14.60 -23.99
N GLN A 280 -12.66 14.68 -22.99
CA GLN A 280 -12.54 15.57 -21.85
C GLN A 280 -11.87 14.82 -20.70
N SER A 281 -11.12 15.55 -19.86
CA SER A 281 -10.51 14.96 -18.68
C SER A 281 -10.42 15.94 -17.53
N ALA A 282 -10.52 15.42 -16.30
CA ALA A 282 -10.36 16.22 -15.09
C ALA A 282 -9.71 15.41 -13.96
N ASP A 283 -8.98 16.10 -13.08
CA ASP A 283 -8.42 15.51 -11.87
C ASP A 283 -9.48 15.44 -10.77
N LEU A 284 -9.72 14.25 -10.22
CA LEU A 284 -10.71 14.06 -9.16
C LEU A 284 -10.33 14.73 -7.83
N GLU A 285 -9.04 15.03 -7.61
CA GLU A 285 -8.65 15.82 -6.43
C GLU A 285 -9.09 17.29 -6.58
N GLU A 286 -9.12 17.82 -7.80
CA GLU A 286 -9.48 19.22 -8.09
C GLU A 286 -10.98 19.36 -8.38
N GLN A 287 -11.58 18.35 -9.02
CA GLN A 287 -12.98 18.33 -9.44
C GLN A 287 -13.61 16.96 -9.09
N PRO A 288 -14.02 16.74 -7.82
CA PRO A 288 -14.53 15.45 -7.34
C PRO A 288 -15.79 14.94 -8.04
N TRP A 289 -16.55 15.85 -8.66
CA TRP A 289 -17.81 15.56 -9.35
C TRP A 289 -17.68 15.47 -10.87
N ALA A 290 -16.45 15.58 -11.39
CA ALA A 290 -16.19 15.57 -12.81
C ALA A 290 -16.63 14.25 -13.47
N GLY A 291 -16.89 14.34 -14.77
CA GLY A 291 -17.49 13.28 -15.56
C GLY A 291 -18.72 13.76 -16.30
N LEU A 292 -19.28 12.88 -17.11
CA LEU A 292 -20.48 13.15 -17.88
C LEU A 292 -21.68 13.38 -16.94
N ASP A 293 -22.27 14.58 -17.01
CA ASP A 293 -23.47 14.96 -16.28
C ASP A 293 -24.32 15.91 -17.13
N VAL A 294 -24.79 15.40 -18.28
CA VAL A 294 -25.57 16.18 -19.24
C VAL A 294 -26.95 15.54 -19.40
N ALA A 295 -27.98 16.37 -19.32
CA ALA A 295 -29.37 15.99 -19.56
C ALA A 295 -30.07 17.03 -20.44
N LYS A 296 -31.11 16.59 -21.16
CA LYS A 296 -32.04 17.45 -21.89
C LYS A 296 -33.46 16.89 -21.84
N VAL A 297 -34.46 17.72 -22.12
CA VAL A 297 -35.86 17.29 -22.22
C VAL A 297 -36.26 17.29 -23.69
N GLU A 298 -36.73 16.15 -24.18
CA GLU A 298 -37.17 15.97 -25.57
C GLU A 298 -38.40 15.08 -25.63
N GLY A 299 -39.47 15.56 -26.28
CA GLY A 299 -40.76 14.85 -26.34
C GLY A 299 -41.36 14.55 -24.97
N GLY A 300 -41.21 15.47 -24.00
CA GLY A 300 -41.70 15.32 -22.63
C GLY A 300 -40.91 14.32 -21.77
N ARG A 301 -39.83 13.73 -22.28
CA ARG A 301 -38.98 12.78 -21.56
C ARG A 301 -37.62 13.39 -21.26
N THR A 302 -37.06 13.08 -20.09
CA THR A 302 -35.69 13.47 -19.75
C THR A 302 -34.71 12.48 -20.35
N TRP A 303 -33.84 12.96 -21.23
CA TRP A 303 -32.73 12.20 -21.80
C TRP A 303 -31.46 12.55 -21.02
N ARG A 304 -30.69 11.53 -20.65
CA ARG A 304 -29.40 11.65 -20.00
C ARG A 304 -28.31 11.10 -20.92
N ALA A 305 -27.13 11.70 -20.88
CA ALA A 305 -25.98 11.20 -21.61
C ALA A 305 -25.27 10.09 -20.82
N ALA A 306 -24.81 9.04 -21.49
CA ALA A 306 -23.99 7.99 -20.91
C ALA A 306 -22.99 7.43 -21.91
N LEU A 307 -21.81 7.05 -21.43
CA LEU A 307 -20.87 6.19 -22.14
C LEU A 307 -21.35 4.75 -21.99
N VAL A 308 -21.39 3.98 -23.07
CA VAL A 308 -21.93 2.61 -23.07
C VAL A 308 -20.85 1.61 -23.44
N ASP A 309 -20.78 0.50 -22.70
CA ASP A 309 -19.67 -0.47 -22.80
C ASP A 309 -19.83 -1.45 -23.96
N GLY A 310 -21.07 -1.69 -24.35
CA GLY A 310 -21.46 -2.68 -25.34
C GLY A 310 -22.31 -2.09 -26.46
N PRO A 311 -22.49 -2.83 -27.55
CA PRO A 311 -23.29 -2.41 -28.68
C PRO A 311 -24.75 -2.18 -28.28
N VAL A 312 -25.31 -1.06 -28.74
CA VAL A 312 -26.72 -0.74 -28.55
C VAL A 312 -27.39 -0.24 -29.83
N GLU A 313 -28.73 -0.28 -29.85
CA GLU A 313 -29.57 0.17 -30.97
C GLU A 313 -30.47 1.33 -30.54
N GLU A 314 -30.63 2.33 -31.41
CA GLU A 314 -31.58 3.42 -31.18
C GLU A 314 -33.02 2.89 -31.10
N GLY A 315 -33.77 3.42 -30.14
CA GLY A 315 -35.16 3.06 -29.89
C GLY A 315 -35.38 1.79 -29.05
N LYS A 316 -34.33 0.99 -28.83
CA LYS A 316 -34.39 -0.26 -28.08
C LYS A 316 -34.31 -0.04 -26.57
N THR A 317 -35.02 -0.87 -25.83
CA THR A 317 -35.00 -0.91 -24.36
C THR A 317 -34.10 -2.03 -23.88
N TYR A 318 -33.30 -1.73 -22.88
CA TYR A 318 -32.39 -2.63 -22.19
C TYR A 318 -32.77 -2.69 -20.71
N PRO A 319 -32.61 -3.85 -20.05
CA PRO A 319 -32.75 -3.92 -18.60
C PRO A 319 -31.59 -3.17 -17.93
N ALA A 320 -31.63 -3.05 -16.60
CA ALA A 320 -30.59 -2.40 -15.83
C ALA A 320 -29.17 -2.87 -16.23
N SER A 321 -28.20 -1.96 -16.15
CA SER A 321 -26.81 -2.20 -16.53
C SER A 321 -26.27 -3.53 -15.97
N HIS A 322 -25.58 -4.28 -16.82
CA HIS A 322 -25.03 -5.61 -16.53
C HIS A 322 -26.04 -6.70 -16.13
N THR A 323 -27.36 -6.47 -16.21
CA THR A 323 -28.34 -7.55 -16.02
C THR A 323 -28.14 -8.65 -17.06
N ARG A 324 -28.15 -9.91 -16.64
CA ARG A 324 -28.03 -11.06 -17.56
C ARG A 324 -29.27 -11.14 -18.46
N MET A 325 -29.05 -11.09 -19.76
CA MET A 325 -30.07 -11.19 -20.80
C MET A 325 -30.38 -12.66 -21.13
N ALA A 326 -31.47 -12.90 -21.88
CA ALA A 326 -31.94 -14.25 -22.22
C ALA A 326 -30.94 -15.05 -23.07
N ASP A 327 -30.10 -14.37 -23.84
CA ASP A 327 -29.01 -14.96 -24.62
C ASP A 327 -27.74 -15.25 -23.78
N GLY A 328 -27.81 -15.00 -22.47
CA GLY A 328 -26.70 -15.21 -21.53
C GLY A 328 -25.68 -14.08 -21.49
N THR A 329 -25.77 -13.08 -22.38
CA THR A 329 -24.92 -11.88 -22.35
C THR A 329 -25.39 -10.91 -21.25
N LEU A 330 -24.62 -9.86 -20.99
CA LEU A 330 -25.00 -8.83 -20.02
C LEU A 330 -25.51 -7.59 -20.76
N SER A 331 -26.55 -6.96 -20.22
CA SER A 331 -26.99 -5.63 -20.65
C SER A 331 -25.82 -4.65 -20.60
N PRO A 332 -25.59 -3.81 -21.63
CA PRO A 332 -24.46 -2.89 -21.62
C PRO A 332 -24.47 -1.97 -20.41
N GLY A 333 -23.30 -1.76 -19.81
CA GLY A 333 -23.11 -0.83 -18.70
C GLY A 333 -23.22 0.62 -19.17
N LEU A 334 -23.80 1.47 -18.32
CA LEU A 334 -23.85 2.92 -18.50
C LEU A 334 -22.85 3.59 -17.55
N ASN A 335 -21.89 4.32 -18.12
CA ASN A 335 -20.80 4.95 -17.40
C ASN A 335 -20.83 6.47 -17.59
N ARG A 336 -20.32 7.18 -16.57
CA ARG A 336 -20.10 8.63 -16.64
C ARG A 336 -18.71 8.99 -17.15
N TYR A 337 -17.75 8.09 -17.01
CA TYR A 337 -16.34 8.30 -17.35
C TYR A 337 -15.58 6.97 -17.29
N GLU A 338 -14.34 6.98 -17.78
CA GLU A 338 -13.29 6.02 -17.41
C GLU A 338 -12.29 6.69 -16.45
N ALA A 339 -12.06 6.09 -15.29
CA ALA A 339 -11.07 6.60 -14.34
C ALA A 339 -9.69 6.02 -14.61
N CYS A 340 -8.68 6.89 -14.62
CA CYS A 340 -7.32 6.54 -14.94
C CYS A 340 -6.36 7.05 -13.86
N LEU A 341 -5.32 6.26 -13.57
CA LEU A 341 -4.15 6.78 -12.88
C LEU A 341 -3.23 7.42 -13.92
N GLU A 342 -3.20 8.76 -13.98
CA GLU A 342 -2.16 9.50 -14.67
C GLU A 342 -0.89 9.39 -13.83
N PHE A 343 0.13 8.71 -14.36
CA PHE A 343 1.38 8.48 -13.65
C PHE A 343 2.58 8.95 -14.47
N THR A 344 3.37 9.85 -13.88
CA THR A 344 4.57 10.41 -14.50
C THR A 344 5.83 10.05 -13.73
N HIS A 345 6.78 9.38 -14.38
CA HIS A 345 8.10 9.08 -13.84
C HIS A 345 9.16 9.10 -14.94
N GLY A 346 10.37 9.61 -14.64
CA GLY A 346 11.47 9.61 -15.60
C GLY A 346 11.21 10.40 -16.90
N GLY A 347 10.33 11.41 -16.85
CA GLY A 347 9.94 12.19 -18.03
C GLY A 347 8.88 11.52 -18.93
N VAL A 348 8.37 10.35 -18.53
CA VAL A 348 7.31 9.62 -19.25
C VAL A 348 6.02 9.70 -18.46
N THR A 349 4.93 10.06 -19.12
CA THR A 349 3.57 10.02 -18.60
C THR A 349 2.80 8.89 -19.27
N ARG A 350 2.08 8.10 -18.47
CA ARG A 350 1.17 7.04 -18.95
C ARG A 350 -0.16 7.15 -18.21
N TYR A 351 -1.23 6.72 -18.87
CA TYR A 351 -2.58 6.71 -18.34
C TYR A 351 -3.02 5.26 -18.13
N TYR A 352 -3.14 4.85 -16.87
CA TYR A 352 -3.50 3.48 -16.50
C TYR A 352 -5.00 3.45 -16.19
N ALA A 353 -5.82 3.05 -17.16
CA ALA A 353 -7.27 3.00 -17.08
C ALA A 353 -7.73 1.78 -16.27
N GLY A 354 -8.60 2.02 -15.27
CA GLY A 354 -9.03 1.04 -14.29
C GLY A 354 -9.81 -0.12 -14.90
N GLY A 355 -9.11 -1.21 -15.22
CA GLY A 355 -9.73 -2.40 -15.82
C GLY A 355 -9.87 -2.33 -17.34
N ALA A 356 -9.18 -1.40 -18.00
CA ALA A 356 -9.28 -1.22 -19.45
C ALA A 356 -7.95 -1.22 -20.20
N GLY A 357 -6.86 -0.75 -19.60
CA GLY A 357 -5.53 -0.80 -20.25
C GLY A 357 -4.58 0.33 -19.87
N VAL A 358 -3.51 0.47 -20.65
CA VAL A 358 -2.48 1.50 -20.48
C VAL A 358 -2.33 2.29 -21.76
N PHE A 359 -2.38 3.62 -21.67
CA PHE A 359 -2.40 4.53 -22.80
C PHE A 359 -1.30 5.60 -22.69
N ASP A 360 -0.89 6.12 -23.85
CA ASP A 360 0.06 7.23 -23.98
C ASP A 360 -0.61 8.61 -23.90
N ASP A 361 -1.91 8.68 -24.16
CA ASP A 361 -2.73 9.91 -24.19
C ASP A 361 -4.13 9.58 -23.63
N VAL A 362 -4.89 10.59 -23.24
CA VAL A 362 -6.30 10.48 -22.83
C VAL A 362 -7.24 10.21 -24.00
N LYS A 363 -6.92 10.66 -25.22
CA LYS A 363 -7.83 10.52 -26.39
C LYS A 363 -8.21 9.08 -26.71
N PRO A 364 -7.28 8.10 -26.76
CA PRO A 364 -7.62 6.71 -27.06
C PRO A 364 -8.49 6.03 -25.99
N ILE A 365 -8.60 6.62 -24.79
CA ILE A 365 -9.34 6.04 -23.66
C ILE A 365 -10.85 6.05 -23.93
N LEU A 366 -11.37 6.95 -24.77
CA LEU A 366 -12.78 6.86 -25.19
C LEU A 366 -13.09 5.54 -25.91
N GLY A 367 -12.10 4.93 -26.56
CA GLY A 367 -12.22 3.63 -27.20
C GLY A 367 -12.39 2.44 -26.23
N VAL A 368 -12.33 2.67 -24.92
CA VAL A 368 -12.74 1.68 -23.91
C VAL A 368 -14.25 1.44 -23.97
N PHE A 369 -15.02 2.47 -24.31
CA PHE A 369 -16.46 2.39 -24.48
C PHE A 369 -16.81 2.05 -25.93
N TRP A 370 -17.97 1.44 -26.14
CA TRP A 370 -18.53 1.27 -27.48
C TRP A 370 -19.00 2.62 -28.07
N GLY A 371 -19.55 3.50 -27.24
CA GLY A 371 -20.06 4.79 -27.71
C GLY A 371 -20.58 5.70 -26.61
N LEU A 372 -21.10 6.84 -27.04
CA LEU A 372 -21.84 7.82 -26.24
C LEU A 372 -23.27 7.86 -26.74
N ILE A 373 -24.22 7.79 -25.81
CA ILE A 373 -25.65 7.74 -26.11
C ILE A 373 -26.42 8.78 -25.30
N TRP A 374 -27.57 9.17 -25.82
CA TRP A 374 -28.68 9.68 -25.04
C TRP A 374 -29.61 8.52 -24.70
N PHE A 375 -30.02 8.42 -23.44
CA PHE A 375 -30.98 7.42 -22.97
C PHE A 375 -32.04 8.05 -22.07
N SER A 376 -33.20 7.41 -21.97
CA SER A 376 -34.19 7.71 -20.93
C SER A 376 -34.40 6.50 -20.03
N SER A 377 -34.63 6.72 -18.74
CA SER A 377 -34.94 5.65 -17.79
C SER A 377 -36.25 4.94 -18.14
N THR A 378 -36.30 3.64 -17.90
CA THR A 378 -37.52 2.81 -17.99
C THR A 378 -37.77 2.13 -16.65
N GLU A 379 -38.78 1.27 -16.58
CA GLU A 379 -39.08 0.47 -15.38
C GLU A 379 -37.89 -0.42 -14.95
N ASN A 380 -37.83 -0.75 -13.66
CA ASN A 380 -36.82 -1.65 -13.06
C ASN A 380 -35.37 -1.23 -13.35
N ASP A 381 -35.10 0.07 -13.28
CA ASP A 381 -33.78 0.67 -13.57
C ASP A 381 -33.24 0.37 -14.98
N GLY A 382 -34.11 -0.06 -15.90
CA GLY A 382 -33.79 -0.20 -17.31
C GLY A 382 -33.61 1.14 -18.00
N TYR A 383 -33.19 1.09 -19.26
CA TYR A 383 -33.01 2.26 -20.09
C TYR A 383 -33.43 2.01 -21.54
N ARG A 384 -33.98 3.05 -22.16
CA ARG A 384 -34.23 3.11 -23.60
C ARG A 384 -33.17 3.99 -24.24
N VAL A 385 -32.53 3.49 -25.29
CA VAL A 385 -31.58 4.28 -26.08
C VAL A 385 -32.37 5.20 -26.98
N GLU A 386 -32.23 6.50 -26.77
CA GLU A 386 -32.96 7.51 -27.52
C GLU A 386 -32.20 7.92 -28.79
N LYS A 387 -30.88 8.06 -28.66
CA LYS A 387 -29.99 8.43 -29.77
C LYS A 387 -28.55 7.99 -29.50
N ILE A 388 -27.86 7.51 -30.52
CA ILE A 388 -26.41 7.29 -30.49
C ILE A 388 -25.73 8.60 -30.93
N VAL A 389 -24.94 9.19 -30.04
CA VAL A 389 -24.23 10.45 -30.29
C VAL A 389 -22.94 10.18 -31.06
N ALA A 390 -22.15 9.24 -30.55
CA ALA A 390 -20.88 8.85 -31.14
C ALA A 390 -20.66 7.35 -30.92
N ARG A 391 -19.99 6.71 -31.88
CA ARG A 391 -19.43 5.37 -31.72
C ARG A 391 -17.92 5.50 -31.62
N TYR A 392 -17.35 4.89 -30.59
CA TYR A 392 -15.92 4.80 -30.40
C TYR A 392 -15.51 3.41 -30.91
N GLY A 393 -15.40 3.30 -32.23
CA GLY A 393 -14.96 2.05 -32.85
C GLY A 393 -13.51 1.77 -32.52
N ALA A 394 -13.14 0.50 -32.43
CA ALA A 394 -11.76 0.06 -32.52
C ALA A 394 -11.19 0.49 -33.87
N ALA A 395 -10.57 1.67 -33.92
CA ALA A 395 -9.62 1.99 -34.97
C ALA A 395 -8.38 1.10 -34.74
N GLY A 396 -8.45 -0.17 -35.13
CA GLY A 396 -7.28 -0.99 -35.46
C GLY A 396 -6.41 -1.56 -34.32
N GLY A 397 -6.95 -1.90 -33.15
CA GLY A 397 -6.20 -2.62 -32.11
C GLY A 397 -6.95 -3.84 -31.61
N GLY A 398 -6.60 -5.03 -32.13
CA GLY A 398 -7.13 -6.30 -31.63
C GLY A 398 -6.81 -6.48 -30.14
N ARG A 399 -7.78 -7.04 -29.40
CA ARG A 399 -7.52 -7.65 -28.09
C ARG A 399 -6.75 -8.95 -28.26
#